data_AF-A0A6A6QEI3-F1
#
_entry.id   AF-A0A6A6QEI3-F1
#
_cell.length_a   1.000
_cell.length_b   1.000
_cell.length_c   1.000
_cell.angle_alpha   90.00
_cell.angle_beta   90.00
_cell.angle_gamma   90.00
#
_symmetry.space_group_name_H-M   'P 1'
#
loop_
_entity.id
_entity.type
_entity.pdbx_description
1 polymer ?
#
loop_
_entity_poly.entity_id
_entity_poly.type
_entity_poly.pdbx_seq_one_letter_code
_entity_poly.pdbx_strand_id
1 'polypeptide(L)'
;MKLRLSILALLTGAAVPISAGPIGYGICQAGCAGVVMACYSAGGATWGATLGATAPATIIGCNTAFGSCQAACAAVLLAPTP
;
A
#
# COMPACT_ATOMS: atom_id res chain seq x y z
N MET A 1 9.98 -6.35 -46.02
CA MET A 1 10.86 -6.23 -44.82
C MET A 1 10.76 -4.87 -44.14
N LYS A 2 10.75 -3.74 -44.88
CA LYS A 2 10.64 -2.38 -44.32
C LYS A 2 9.41 -2.18 -43.41
N LEU A 3 8.23 -2.63 -43.83
CA LEU A 3 7.00 -2.50 -43.04
C LEU A 3 7.02 -3.29 -41.71
N ARG A 4 7.69 -4.46 -41.67
CA ARG A 4 7.83 -5.25 -40.43
C ARG A 4 8.82 -4.60 -39.44
N LEU A 5 9.87 -3.95 -39.95
CA LEU A 5 10.80 -3.18 -39.15
C LEU A 5 10.13 -1.93 -38.54
N SER A 6 9.29 -1.24 -39.32
CA SER A 6 8.53 -0.07 -38.86
C SER A 6 7.50 -0.43 -37.77
N ILE A 7 6.81 -1.57 -37.91
CA ILE A 7 5.89 -2.07 -36.89
C ILE A 7 6.64 -2.42 -35.60
N LEU A 8 7.77 -3.13 -35.70
CA LEU A 8 8.55 -3.51 -34.52
C LEU A 8 9.11 -2.27 -33.79
N ALA A 9 9.56 -1.26 -34.53
CA ALA A 9 10.03 0.01 -33.98
C ALA A 9 8.92 0.80 -33.26
N LEU A 10 7.68 0.73 -33.76
CA LEU A 10 6.52 1.37 -33.14
C LEU A 10 6.11 0.68 -31.83
N LEU A 11 6.18 -0.66 -31.77
CA LEU A 11 5.90 -1.41 -30.53
C LEU A 11 6.97 -1.20 -29.46
N THR A 12 8.25 -1.06 -29.83
CA THR A 12 9.33 -0.81 -28.85
C THR A 12 9.39 0.65 -28.38
N GLY A 13 8.90 1.60 -29.19
CA GLY A 13 8.85 3.02 -28.81
C GLY A 13 7.70 3.40 -27.88
N ALA A 14 6.72 2.50 -27.70
CA ALA A 14 5.53 2.69 -26.86
C ALA A 14 5.65 2.03 -25.47
N ALA A 15 6.87 1.68 -25.03
CA ALA A 15 7.11 1.19 -23.67
C ALA A 15 6.85 2.33 -22.67
N VAL A 16 5.63 2.42 -22.18
CA VAL A 16 5.27 3.30 -21.06
C VAL A 16 5.91 2.74 -19.79
N PRO A 17 6.70 3.53 -19.03
CA PRO A 17 7.17 3.10 -17.72
C PRO A 17 5.93 2.84 -16.84
N ILE A 18 5.76 1.60 -16.36
CA ILE A 18 4.70 1.28 -15.42
C ILE A 18 5.13 1.86 -14.07
N SER A 19 4.52 2.97 -13.66
CA SER A 19 4.68 3.48 -12.29
C SER A 19 3.92 2.56 -11.34
N ALA A 20 4.59 1.52 -10.84
CA ALA A 20 4.02 0.61 -9.86
C ALA A 20 3.97 1.22 -8.45
N GLY A 21 4.54 2.42 -8.24
CA GLY A 21 4.57 3.11 -6.94
C GLY A 21 3.18 3.31 -6.32
N PRO A 22 2.20 3.93 -7.00
CA PRO A 22 0.85 4.09 -6.46
C PRO A 22 0.13 2.77 -6.18
N ILE A 23 0.32 1.77 -7.03
CA ILE A 23 -0.29 0.44 -6.86
C ILE A 23 0.35 -0.27 -5.65
N GLY A 24 1.68 -0.26 -5.56
CA GLY A 24 2.43 -0.82 -4.43
C GLY A 24 2.10 -0.13 -3.11
N TYR A 25 1.92 1.20 -3.13
CA TYR A 25 1.43 1.96 -1.98
C TYR A 25 0.05 1.47 -1.55
N GLY A 26 -0.88 1.32 -2.49
CA GLY A 26 -2.22 0.77 -2.22
C GLY A 26 -2.17 -0.64 -1.61
N ILE A 27 -1.34 -1.53 -2.16
CA ILE A 27 -1.16 -2.89 -1.64
C ILE A 27 -0.58 -2.87 -0.23
N CYS A 28 0.44 -2.04 0.02
CA CYS A 28 1.05 -1.89 1.35
C CYS A 28 0.01 -1.42 2.37
N GLN A 29 -0.76 -0.39 2.03
CA GLN A 29 -1.80 0.13 2.92
C GLN A 29 -2.90 -0.89 3.19
N ALA A 30 -3.32 -1.65 2.17
CA ALA A 30 -4.30 -2.72 2.33
C ALA A 30 -3.78 -3.81 3.29
N GLY A 31 -2.50 -4.17 3.19
CA GLY A 31 -1.84 -5.08 4.14
C GLY A 31 -1.86 -4.55 5.58
N CYS A 32 -1.46 -3.28 5.79
CA CYS A 32 -1.52 -2.65 7.12
C CYS A 32 -2.95 -2.63 7.68
N ALA A 33 -3.95 -2.35 6.84
CA ALA A 33 -5.36 -2.37 7.21
C ALA A 33 -5.83 -3.79 7.62
N GLY A 34 -5.39 -4.83 6.91
CA GLY A 34 -5.66 -6.22 7.28
C GLY A 34 -5.08 -6.59 8.66
N VAL A 35 -3.85 -6.17 8.94
CA VAL A 35 -3.17 -6.46 10.22
C VAL A 35 -3.87 -5.75 11.39
N VAL A 36 -4.22 -4.46 11.25
CA VAL A 36 -4.91 -3.74 12.33
C VAL A 36 -6.31 -4.28 12.59
N MET A 37 -7.04 -4.71 11.56
CA MET A 37 -8.32 -5.40 11.69
C MET A 37 -8.19 -6.68 12.52
N ALA A 38 -7.16 -7.49 12.26
CA ALA A 38 -6.89 -8.70 13.03
C ALA A 38 -6.52 -8.37 14.49
N CYS A 39 -5.69 -7.35 14.71
CA CYS A 39 -5.29 -6.89 16.06
C CYS A 39 -6.50 -6.41 16.88
N TYR A 40 -7.38 -5.61 16.27
CA TYR A 40 -8.63 -5.15 16.88
C TYR A 40 -9.56 -6.32 17.22
N SER A 41 -9.68 -7.28 16.30
CA SER A 41 -10.49 -8.49 16.51
C SER A 41 -9.97 -9.32 17.69
N ALA A 42 -8.65 -9.47 17.82
CA ALA A 42 -8.01 -10.10 18.98
C ALA A 42 -8.23 -9.30 20.28
N GLY A 43 -8.31 -7.97 20.18
CA GLY A 43 -8.64 -7.06 21.28
C GLY A 43 -10.13 -6.95 21.60
N GLY A 44 -11.01 -7.66 20.87
CA GLY A 44 -12.46 -7.63 21.08
C GLY A 44 -13.14 -6.32 20.65
N ALA A 45 -12.54 -5.56 19.72
CA ALA A 45 -13.09 -4.30 19.24
C ALA A 45 -13.25 -4.29 17.72
N THR A 46 -14.14 -3.43 17.22
CA THR A 46 -14.28 -3.13 15.79
C THR A 46 -13.34 -2.00 15.39
N TRP A 47 -12.52 -2.23 14.37
CA TRP A 47 -11.63 -1.20 13.84
C TRP A 47 -12.40 0.03 13.33
N GLY A 48 -11.89 1.22 13.64
CA GLY A 48 -12.54 2.49 13.32
C GLY A 48 -13.68 2.90 14.26
N ALA A 49 -14.23 1.99 15.07
CA ALA A 49 -15.27 2.30 16.06
C ALA A 49 -14.69 2.75 17.42
N THR A 50 -13.43 2.41 17.70
CA THR A 50 -12.76 2.74 18.97
C THR A 50 -11.50 3.56 18.69
N LEU A 51 -11.47 4.80 19.17
CA LEU A 51 -10.45 5.82 18.96
C LEU A 51 -10.30 6.66 20.25
N GLY A 52 -9.09 7.20 20.48
CA GLY A 52 -8.83 8.23 21.47
C GLY A 52 -8.17 7.71 22.74
N ALA A 53 -7.89 8.62 23.69
CA ALA A 53 -7.15 8.31 24.91
C ALA A 53 -7.89 7.36 25.87
N THR A 54 -9.19 7.16 25.68
CA THR A 54 -10.02 6.23 26.47
C THR A 54 -10.08 4.83 25.87
N ALA A 55 -9.44 4.58 24.72
CA ALA A 55 -9.38 3.26 24.12
C ALA A 55 -8.55 2.30 25.00
N PRO A 56 -8.87 0.99 25.02
CA PRO A 56 -8.06 0.00 25.72
C PRO A 56 -6.60 0.03 25.24
N ALA A 57 -5.66 -0.24 26.14
CA ALA A 57 -4.21 -0.19 25.83
C ALA A 57 -3.84 -1.05 24.60
N THR A 58 -4.44 -2.24 24.46
CA THR A 58 -4.30 -3.09 23.28
C THR A 58 -4.69 -2.36 21.99
N ILE A 59 -5.80 -1.63 22.00
CA ILE A 59 -6.33 -0.91 20.84
C ILE A 59 -5.46 0.30 20.51
N ILE A 60 -4.95 1.01 21.52
CA ILE A 60 -3.94 2.05 21.32
C ILE A 60 -2.70 1.45 20.64
N GLY A 61 -2.22 0.30 21.11
CA GLY A 61 -1.10 -0.43 20.49
C GLY A 61 -1.36 -0.86 19.04
N CYS A 62 -2.56 -1.35 18.73
CA CYS A 62 -2.94 -1.70 17.36
C CYS A 62 -2.88 -0.47 16.44
N ASN A 63 -3.39 0.68 16.91
CA ASN A 63 -3.39 1.92 16.13
C ASN A 63 -1.99 2.51 15.93
N THR A 64 -1.14 2.48 16.97
CA THR A 64 0.24 2.98 16.84
C THR A 64 1.02 2.14 15.84
N ALA A 65 0.91 0.81 15.90
CA ALA A 65 1.51 -0.09 14.92
C ALA A 65 0.96 0.15 13.50
N PHE A 66 -0.35 0.36 13.35
CA PHE A 66 -0.96 0.71 12.08
C PHE A 66 -0.39 2.02 11.51
N GLY A 67 -0.31 3.07 12.32
CA GLY A 67 0.25 4.36 11.90
C GLY A 67 1.71 4.24 11.43
N SER A 68 2.55 3.48 12.14
CA SER A 68 3.92 3.21 11.73
C SER A 68 4.01 2.40 10.43
N CYS A 69 3.13 1.40 10.26
CA CYS A 69 3.04 0.61 9.03
C CYS A 69 2.68 1.51 7.83
N GLN A 70 1.67 2.38 8.00
CA GLN A 70 1.27 3.33 6.95
C GLN A 70 2.36 4.35 6.61
N ALA A 71 3.10 4.84 7.61
CA ALA A 71 4.23 5.74 7.38
C ALA A 71 5.33 5.06 6.54
N ALA A 72 5.60 3.78 6.79
CA ALA A 72 6.56 3.01 5.99
C ALA A 72 6.08 2.81 4.54
N CYS A 73 4.77 2.69 4.30
CA CYS A 73 4.22 2.61 2.95
C CYS A 73 4.55 3.84 2.09
N ALA A 74 4.79 5.01 2.68
CA ALA A 74 5.23 6.19 1.92
C ALA A 74 6.54 5.94 1.15
N ALA A 75 7.43 5.10 1.66
CA ALA A 75 8.64 4.71 0.94
C ALA A 75 8.31 3.90 -0.34
N VAL A 76 7.25 3.08 -0.32
CA VAL A 76 6.78 2.34 -1.50
C VAL A 76 6.21 3.28 -2.56
N LEU A 77 5.57 4.37 -2.15
CA LEU A 77 5.06 5.39 -3.06
C LEU A 77 6.17 6.20 -3.73
N LEU A 78 7.20 6.56 -2.96
CA LEU A 78 8.27 7.47 -3.38
C LEU A 78 9.47 6.76 -4.01
N ALA A 79 9.61 5.44 -3.80
CA ALA A 79 10.66 4.66 -4.42
C ALA A 79 10.42 4.54 -5.94
N PRO A 80 11.44 4.73 -6.78
CA PRO A 80 11.35 4.40 -8.20
C PRO A 80 11.02 2.91 -8.33
N THR A 81 9.89 2.62 -8.96
CA THR A 81 9.54 1.25 -9.33
C THR A 81 9.95 1.07 -10.80
N PRO A 82 10.80 0.07 -11.12
CA PRO A 82 11.28 -0.16 -12.48
C PRO A 82 10.16 -0.64 -13.42
#